data_AF-A0A1A8PPU5-F1
#
_entry.id   AF-A0A1A8PPU5-F1
#
_cell.length_a   1.000
_cell.length_b   1.000
_cell.length_c   1.000
_cell.angle_alpha   90.00
_cell.angle_beta   90.00
_cell.angle_gamma   90.00
#
_symmetry.space_group_name_H-M   'P 1'
#
loop_
_entity.id
_entity.type
_entity.pdbx_description
1 polymer ?
#
loop_
_entity_poly.entity_id
_entity_poly.type
_entity_poly.pdbx_seq_one_letter_code
_entity_poly.pdbx_strand_id
1 'polypeptide(L)'
;MQAYRENFSYLSKYRLGNERNLENERQLLVQEQKLCKVRARRFSLETKRRKKALDERRNQVKVEEQRVREKILQQRKQQVQDATERFQRAHLPPSQRYRKSLRRNLPNIEDALSQIQ
;
A
#
# COMPACT_ATOMS: atom_id res chain seq x y z
N MET A 1 39.60 35.90 -60.57
CA MET A 1 39.96 35.65 -59.15
C MET A 1 38.87 36.07 -58.15
N GLN A 2 38.08 37.14 -58.37
CA GLN A 2 37.00 37.56 -57.46
C GLN A 2 35.81 36.59 -57.38
N ALA A 3 35.33 36.05 -58.51
CA ALA A 3 34.20 35.12 -58.54
C ALA A 3 34.41 33.84 -57.69
N TYR A 4 35.66 33.34 -57.62
CA TYR A 4 36.00 32.20 -56.76
C TYR A 4 35.96 32.54 -55.27
N ARG A 5 36.32 33.76 -54.88
CA ARG A 5 36.24 34.23 -53.48
C ARG A 5 34.79 34.45 -53.05
N GLU A 6 33.94 34.97 -53.93
CA GLU A 6 32.52 35.19 -53.65
C GLU A 6 31.77 33.87 -53.48
N ASN A 7 32.04 32.88 -54.34
CA ASN A 7 31.48 31.53 -54.21
C ASN A 7 31.92 30.84 -52.91
N PHE A 8 33.18 30.99 -52.50
CA PHE A 8 33.67 30.45 -51.22
C PHE A 8 33.02 31.14 -50.01
N SER A 9 32.84 32.47 -50.08
CA SER A 9 32.15 33.26 -49.06
C SER A 9 30.68 32.84 -48.90
N TYR A 10 29.98 32.62 -50.01
CA TYR A 10 28.59 32.14 -50.01
C TYR A 10 28.46 30.75 -49.38
N LEU A 11 29.25 29.77 -49.83
CA LEU A 11 29.25 28.41 -49.27
C LEU A 11 29.61 28.38 -47.78
N SER A 12 30.52 29.26 -47.33
CA SER A 12 30.87 29.38 -45.91
C SER A 12 29.71 29.96 -45.09
N LYS A 13 29.00 30.97 -45.60
CA LYS A 13 27.83 31.57 -44.93
C LYS A 13 26.65 30.59 -44.84
N TYR A 14 26.42 29.80 -45.90
CA TYR A 14 25.39 28.76 -45.89
C TYR A 14 25.71 27.64 -44.90
N ARG A 15 26.98 27.20 -44.81
CA ARG A 15 27.41 26.23 -43.79
C ARG A 15 27.21 26.77 -42.37
N LEU A 16 27.64 28.01 -42.10
CA LEU A 16 27.47 28.63 -40.79
C LEU A 16 25.99 28.81 -40.41
N GLY A 17 25.15 29.19 -41.38
CA GLY A 17 23.70 29.32 -41.19
C GLY A 17 23.05 27.97 -40.86
N ASN A 18 23.42 26.92 -41.58
CA ASN A 18 22.93 25.57 -41.32
C ASN A 18 23.40 25.02 -39.97
N GLU A 19 24.65 25.25 -39.58
CA GLU A 19 25.17 24.84 -38.26
C GLU A 19 24.42 25.53 -37.11
N ARG A 20 24.12 26.83 -37.25
CA ARG A 20 23.30 27.56 -36.26
C ARG A 20 21.87 27.02 -36.21
N ASN A 21 21.27 26.69 -37.34
CA ASN A 21 19.92 26.11 -37.38
C ASN A 21 19.89 24.72 -36.72
N LEU A 22 20.89 23.88 -36.98
CA LEU A 22 21.03 22.57 -36.33
C LEU A 22 21.24 22.69 -34.82
N GLU A 23 22.01 23.67 -34.35
CA GLU A 23 22.20 23.92 -32.93
C GLU A 23 20.89 24.40 -32.26
N ASN A 24 20.13 25.27 -32.93
CA ASN A 24 18.81 25.70 -32.46
C ASN A 24 17.81 24.53 -32.36
N GLU A 25 17.77 23.65 -33.37
CA GLU A 25 16.94 22.44 -33.35
C GLU A 25 17.35 21.49 -32.23
N ARG A 26 18.66 21.29 -32.01
CA ARG A 26 19.17 20.49 -30.89
C ARG A 26 18.72 21.07 -29.55
N GLN A 27 18.82 22.38 -29.36
CA GLN A 27 18.38 23.05 -28.14
C GLN A 27 16.86 22.89 -27.92
N LEU A 28 16.06 23.02 -28.98
CA LEU A 28 14.62 22.79 -28.92
C LEU A 28 14.29 21.35 -28.51
N LEU A 29 14.93 20.36 -29.13
CA LEU A 29 14.75 18.94 -28.80
C LEU A 29 15.16 18.62 -27.35
N VAL A 30 16.24 19.24 -26.85
CA VAL A 30 16.65 19.08 -25.45
C VAL A 30 15.62 19.68 -24.51
N GLN A 31 15.04 20.84 -24.83
CA GLN A 31 13.97 21.45 -24.03
C GLN A 31 12.72 20.57 -24.04
N GLU A 32 12.31 20.06 -25.19
CA GLU A 32 11.17 19.15 -25.31
C GLU A 32 11.39 17.86 -24.51
N GLN A 33 12.58 17.26 -24.61
CA GLN A 33 12.94 16.08 -23.84
C GLN A 33 12.86 16.35 -22.33
N LYS A 34 13.34 17.51 -21.86
CA LYS A 34 13.23 17.92 -20.45
C LYS A 34 11.78 18.02 -20.02
N LEU A 35 10.91 18.63 -20.83
CA LEU A 35 9.48 18.73 -20.56
C LEU A 35 8.82 17.35 -20.49
N CYS A 36 9.13 16.46 -21.43
CA CYS A 36 8.64 15.09 -21.44
C CYS A 36 9.07 14.32 -20.18
N LYS A 37 10.33 14.42 -19.78
CA LYS A 37 10.85 13.81 -18.53
C LYS A 37 10.13 14.33 -17.29
N VAL A 38 9.91 15.65 -17.19
CA VAL A 38 9.18 16.25 -16.07
C VAL A 38 7.73 15.78 -16.04
N ARG A 39 7.04 15.77 -17.18
CA ARG A 39 5.65 15.27 -17.28
C ARG A 39 5.55 13.80 -16.87
N ALA A 40 6.42 12.94 -17.39
CA ALA A 40 6.46 11.53 -17.04
C ALA A 40 6.70 11.31 -15.55
N ARG A 41 7.62 12.07 -14.94
CA ARG A 41 7.86 12.03 -13.49
C ARG A 41 6.62 12.45 -12.71
N ARG A 42 5.95 13.52 -13.11
CA ARG A 42 4.70 14.00 -12.46
C ARG A 42 3.62 12.92 -12.50
N PHE A 43 3.38 12.30 -13.65
CA PHE A 43 2.38 11.24 -13.76
C PHE A 43 2.77 10.00 -12.95
N SER A 44 4.04 9.60 -12.95
CA SER A 44 4.50 8.48 -12.12
C SER A 44 4.26 8.72 -10.63
N LEU A 45 4.59 9.92 -10.14
CA LEU A 45 4.36 10.29 -8.74
C LEU A 45 2.87 10.31 -8.40
N GLU A 46 2.04 10.85 -9.29
CA GLU A 46 0.59 10.90 -9.09
C GLU A 46 -0.03 9.49 -9.06
N THR A 47 0.37 8.61 -9.97
CA THR A 47 -0.07 7.20 -9.98
C THR A 47 0.35 6.49 -8.69
N LYS A 48 1.59 6.71 -8.21
CA LYS A 48 2.07 6.17 -6.93
C LYS A 48 1.22 6.67 -5.75
N ARG A 49 0.89 7.96 -5.71
CA ARG A 49 0.02 8.54 -4.67
C ARG A 49 -1.36 7.90 -4.67
N ARG A 50 -1.99 7.79 -5.84
CA ARG A 50 -3.32 7.14 -5.98
C ARG A 50 -3.29 5.68 -5.54
N LYS A 51 -2.26 4.94 -5.97
CA LYS A 51 -2.08 3.54 -5.54
C LYS A 51 -1.97 3.44 -4.02
N LYS A 52 -1.14 4.29 -3.39
CA LYS A 52 -0.98 4.33 -1.93
C LYS A 52 -2.31 4.62 -1.21
N ALA A 53 -3.08 5.60 -1.68
CA ALA A 53 -4.37 5.93 -1.10
C ALA A 53 -5.39 4.77 -1.20
N LEU A 54 -5.40 4.04 -2.32
CA LEU A 54 -6.24 2.85 -2.48
C LEU A 54 -5.81 1.71 -1.56
N ASP A 55 -4.50 1.48 -1.45
CA ASP A 55 -3.95 0.44 -0.58
C ASP A 55 -4.23 0.76 0.90
N GLU A 56 -4.09 2.01 1.32
CA GLU A 56 -4.45 2.49 2.67
C GLU A 56 -5.94 2.25 2.97
N ARG A 57 -6.84 2.61 2.04
CA ARG A 57 -8.28 2.36 2.19
C ARG A 57 -8.59 0.87 2.31
N ARG A 58 -7.96 0.03 1.50
CA ARG A 58 -8.12 -1.45 1.58
C ARG A 58 -7.63 -1.99 2.91
N ASN A 59 -6.50 -1.49 3.41
CA ASN A 59 -5.93 -1.93 4.69
C ASN A 59 -6.83 -1.53 5.85
N GLN A 60 -7.41 -0.33 5.85
CA GLN A 60 -8.39 0.09 6.87
C GLN A 60 -9.58 -0.86 6.91
N VAL A 61 -10.16 -1.19 5.75
CA VAL A 61 -11.28 -2.15 5.68
C VAL A 61 -10.87 -3.52 6.23
N LYS A 62 -9.69 -4.02 5.87
CA LYS A 62 -9.18 -5.30 6.39
C LYS A 62 -9.02 -5.30 7.90
N VAL A 63 -8.50 -4.22 8.48
CA VAL A 63 -8.32 -4.09 9.94
C VAL A 63 -9.67 -4.09 10.65
N GLU A 64 -10.66 -3.34 10.14
CA GLU A 64 -12.00 -3.33 10.72
C GLU A 64 -12.69 -4.70 10.58
N GLU A 65 -12.55 -5.37 9.44
CA GLU A 65 -13.07 -6.72 9.24
C GLU A 65 -12.43 -7.73 10.20
N GLN A 66 -11.11 -7.65 10.40
CA GLN A 66 -10.39 -8.48 11.38
C GLN A 66 -10.92 -8.25 12.80
N ARG A 67 -11.11 -6.99 13.23
CA ARG A 67 -11.67 -6.66 14.55
C ARG A 67 -13.06 -7.25 14.75
N VAL A 68 -13.94 -7.11 13.76
CA VAL A 68 -15.29 -7.68 13.81
C VAL A 68 -15.24 -9.20 13.88
N ARG A 69 -14.38 -9.82 13.06
CA ARG A 69 -14.19 -11.27 13.06
C ARG A 69 -13.69 -11.78 14.42
N GLU A 70 -12.69 -11.13 15.01
CA GLU A 70 -12.17 -11.48 16.34
C GLU A 70 -13.25 -11.37 17.42
N LYS A 71 -14.05 -10.30 17.41
CA LYS A 71 -15.16 -10.13 18.35
C LYS A 71 -16.19 -11.26 18.23
N ILE A 72 -16.55 -11.65 17.01
CA ILE A 72 -17.47 -12.76 16.76
C ILE A 72 -16.86 -14.08 17.25
N LEU A 73 -15.58 -14.32 16.99
CA LEU A 73 -14.88 -15.53 17.44
C LEU A 73 -14.80 -15.60 18.97
N GLN A 74 -14.50 -14.49 19.64
CA GLN A 74 -14.52 -14.41 21.10
C GLN A 74 -15.92 -14.71 21.67
N GLN A 75 -16.97 -14.13 21.07
CA GLN A 75 -18.34 -14.41 21.49
C GLN A 75 -18.71 -15.89 21.31
N ARG A 76 -18.35 -16.50 20.17
CA ARG A 76 -18.59 -17.92 19.91
C ARG A 76 -17.82 -18.80 20.89
N LYS A 77 -16.57 -18.45 21.20
CA LYS A 77 -15.75 -19.17 22.19
C LYS A 77 -16.43 -19.15 23.56
N GLN A 78 -16.94 -17.99 24.01
CA GLN A 78 -17.67 -17.89 25.26
C GLN A 78 -18.95 -18.72 25.25
N GLN A 79 -19.72 -18.73 24.15
CA GLN A 79 -20.94 -19.53 24.03
C GLN A 79 -20.65 -21.04 24.11
N VAL A 80 -19.60 -21.50 23.45
CA VAL A 80 -19.17 -22.90 23.50
C VAL A 80 -18.76 -23.26 24.93
N GLN A 81 -17.94 -22.44 25.58
CA GLN A 81 -17.54 -22.66 26.97
C GLN A 81 -18.75 -22.72 27.91
N ASP A 82 -19.69 -21.78 27.78
CA ASP A 82 -20.91 -21.75 28.58
C ASP A 82 -21.79 -23.00 28.34
N ALA A 83 -21.90 -23.46 27.09
CA ALA A 83 -22.64 -24.67 26.73
C ALA A 83 -21.96 -25.93 27.29
N THR A 84 -20.64 -26.04 27.18
CA THR A 84 -19.86 -27.15 27.74
C THR A 84 -19.98 -27.20 29.26
N GLU A 85 -19.85 -26.05 29.93
CA GLU A 85 -19.97 -25.97 31.38
C GLU A 85 -21.40 -26.32 31.84
N ARG A 86 -22.42 -25.88 31.10
CA ARG A 86 -23.81 -26.25 31.36
C ARG A 86 -24.06 -27.74 31.20
N PHE A 87 -23.50 -28.35 30.14
CA PHE A 87 -23.57 -29.79 29.90
C PHE A 87 -22.93 -30.56 31.06
N GLN A 88 -21.70 -30.22 31.44
CA GLN A 88 -21.00 -30.84 32.56
C GLN A 88 -21.79 -30.71 33.88
N ARG A 89 -22.33 -29.51 34.18
CA ARG A 89 -23.13 -29.29 35.39
C ARG A 89 -24.46 -30.04 35.40
N ALA A 90 -25.08 -30.30 34.26
CA ALA A 90 -26.35 -31.01 34.21
C ALA A 90 -26.25 -32.42 34.83
N HIS A 91 -25.06 -33.01 34.78
CA HIS A 91 -24.75 -34.31 35.39
C HIS A 91 -24.55 -34.25 36.92
N LEU A 92 -24.44 -33.07 37.53
CA LEU A 92 -24.29 -32.92 38.98
C LEU A 92 -25.67 -32.91 39.69
N PRO A 93 -25.73 -33.29 40.98
CA PRO A 93 -26.93 -33.12 41.80
C PRO A 93 -27.38 -31.66 41.86
N PRO A 94 -28.69 -31.35 41.98
CA PRO A 94 -29.22 -29.99 41.94
C PRO A 94 -28.54 -28.99 42.90
N SER A 95 -28.12 -29.45 44.09
CA SER A 95 -27.40 -28.63 45.09
C SER A 95 -26.03 -28.14 44.62
N GLN A 96 -25.41 -28.81 43.64
CA GLN A 96 -24.10 -28.48 43.08
C GLN A 96 -24.18 -27.78 41.71
N ARG A 97 -25.39 -27.58 41.17
CA ARG A 97 -25.60 -26.95 39.84
C ARG A 97 -25.45 -25.42 39.85
N TYR A 98 -25.40 -24.78 41.01
CA TYR A 98 -25.36 -23.32 41.14
C TYR A 98 -24.03 -22.73 40.63
N ARG A 99 -24.11 -21.76 39.71
CA ARG A 99 -22.96 -20.92 39.32
C ARG A 99 -22.64 -19.99 40.49
N LYS A 100 -21.57 -20.24 41.25
CA LYS A 100 -20.92 -19.14 41.97
C LYS A 100 -20.39 -18.18 40.92
N SER A 101 -20.93 -16.97 40.88
CA SER A 101 -20.55 -15.86 39.96
C SER A 101 -19.10 -15.39 40.12
N LEU A 102 -18.27 -16.12 40.85
CA LEU A 102 -16.84 -15.94 40.94
C LEU A 102 -16.22 -16.36 39.59
N ARG A 103 -16.44 -15.55 38.54
CA ARG A 103 -15.60 -15.54 37.35
C ARG A 103 -14.21 -15.07 37.80
N ARG A 104 -13.46 -15.95 38.48
CA ARG A 104 -12.01 -15.91 38.38
C ARG A 104 -11.73 -16.11 36.91
N ASN A 105 -10.97 -15.19 36.34
CA ASN A 105 -10.32 -15.33 35.05
C ASN A 105 -9.47 -16.61 35.11
N LEU A 106 -10.10 -17.77 34.93
CA LEU A 106 -9.36 -19.01 34.74
C LEU A 106 -8.70 -18.84 33.38
N PRO A 107 -7.35 -18.82 33.32
CA PRO A 107 -6.66 -18.72 32.04
C PRO A 107 -7.19 -19.83 31.14
N ASN A 108 -7.38 -19.50 29.86
CA ASN A 108 -7.74 -20.47 28.84
C ASN A 108 -6.77 -21.66 28.95
N ILE A 109 -7.25 -22.90 28.77
CA ILE A 109 -6.40 -24.09 28.92
C ILE A 109 -5.15 -23.97 28.03
N GLU A 110 -5.28 -23.43 26.82
CA GLU A 110 -4.11 -23.12 25.96
C GLU A 110 -3.18 -22.06 26.55
N ASP A 111 -3.70 -20.99 27.15
CA ASP A 111 -2.88 -19.95 27.79
C ASP A 111 -2.12 -20.53 28.98
N ALA A 112 -2.78 -21.39 29.77
CA ALA A 112 -2.17 -22.10 30.89
C ALA A 112 -1.10 -23.10 30.42
N LEU A 113 -1.34 -23.82 29.31
CA LEU A 113 -0.37 -24.76 28.74
C LEU A 113 0.84 -24.04 28.14
N SER A 114 0.67 -22.86 27.54
CA SER A 114 1.78 -22.07 26.99
C SER A 114 2.77 -21.56 28.05
N GLN A 115 2.35 -21.47 29.31
CA GLN A 115 3.20 -21.03 30.43
C GLN A 115 3.98 -22.19 31.08
N ILE A 116 3.67 -23.44 30.73
CA ILE A 116 4.27 -24.65 31.32
C ILE A 116 5.44 -25.17 30.47
N GLN A 117 5.58 -24.71 29.21
CA GLN A 117 6.67 -25.08 28.30
C GLN A 117 7.85 -24.10 28.38
#